data_AF-V5U025-F1
#
_entry.id   AF-V5U025-F1
#
_cell.length_a   1.000
_cell.length_b   1.000
_cell.length_c   1.000
_cell.angle_alpha   90.00
_cell.angle_beta   90.00
_cell.angle_gamma   90.00
#
_symmetry.space_group_name_H-M   'P 1'
#
loop_
_entity.id
_entity.type
_entity.pdbx_description
1 polymer ?
#
loop_
_entity_poly.entity_id
_entity_poly.type
_entity_poly.pdbx_seq_one_letter_code
_entity_poly.pdbx_strand_id
1 'polypeptide(L)' 'MEGFEDVWVLKGKYVAFVMSGDRFRRSPAFSSPEAAQRWANQLKQDEV' A
#
# COMPACT_ATOMS: atom_id res chain seq x y z
N MET A 1 9.95 10.30 1.77
CA MET A 1 9.29 9.01 1.45
C MET A 1 10.02 8.37 0.27
N GLU A 2 11.35 8.32 0.31
CA GLU A 2 12.12 7.70 -0.76
C GLU A 2 12.10 6.19 -0.51
N GLY A 3 11.43 5.43 -1.39
CA GLY A 3 11.32 3.97 -1.31
C GLY A 3 9.93 3.40 -0.97
N PHE A 4 8.91 4.23 -0.72
CA PHE A 4 7.53 3.78 -0.52
C PHE A 4 6.60 4.33 -1.59
N GLU A 5 6.69 3.75 -2.79
CA GLU A 5 5.97 4.22 -3.99
C GLU A 5 4.45 4.05 -3.86
N ASP A 6 4.02 3.03 -3.12
CA ASP A 6 2.61 2.69 -2.96
C ASP A 6 2.04 3.16 -1.62
N VAL A 7 2.71 4.05 -0.88
CA VAL A 7 2.28 4.45 0.47
C VAL A 7 1.98 5.94 0.58
N TRP A 8 0.81 6.25 1.14
CA TRP A 8 0.32 7.59 1.40
C TRP A 8 -0.02 7.77 2.88
N VAL A 9 0.06 9.01 3.37
CA VAL A 9 -0.33 9.36 4.75
C VAL A 9 -1.73 9.96 4.76
N LEU A 10 -2.66 9.31 5.48
CA LEU A 10 -4.02 9.79 5.73
C LEU A 10 -4.24 9.97 7.23
N LYS A 11 -4.51 11.20 7.67
CA LYS A 11 -4.78 11.54 9.08
C LYS A 11 -3.73 10.99 10.08
N GLY A 12 -2.46 11.02 9.70
CA GLY A 12 -1.35 10.51 10.53
C GLY A 12 -1.20 8.98 10.54
N LYS A 13 -1.91 8.26 9.67
CA LYS A 13 -1.75 6.82 9.43
C LYS A 13 -1.25 6.58 8.00
N TYR A 14 -0.63 5.42 7.80
CA TYR A 14 -0.09 5.01 6.51
C TYR A 14 -1.07 4.06 5.82
N VAL A 15 -1.41 4.36 4.57
CA VAL A 15 -2.25 3.51 3.73
C VAL A 15 -1.52 3.24 2.43
N ALA A 16 -1.76 2.07 1.86
CA ALA A 16 -1.27 1.76 0.53
C ALA A 16 -2.40 1.70 -0.50
N PHE A 17 -2.09 2.11 -1.71
CA PHE A 17 -2.97 1.99 -2.87
C PHE A 17 -2.21 1.25 -3.98
N VAL A 18 -2.80 0.16 -4.45
CA VAL A 18 -2.24 -0.66 -5.51
C VAL A 18 -3.29 -0.82 -6.60
N MET A 19 -2.89 -0.65 -7.85
CA MET A 19 -3.70 -1.03 -8.99
C MET A 19 -3.53 -2.52 -9.23
N SER A 20 -4.63 -3.25 -9.09
CA SER A 20 -4.71 -4.69 -9.22
C SER A 20 -5.64 -5.04 -10.38
N GLY A 21 -5.06 -5.44 -11.51
CA GLY A 21 -5.74 -5.56 -12.80
C GLY A 21 -6.42 -4.25 -13.18
N ASP A 22 -7.75 -4.25 -13.23
CA ASP A 22 -8.59 -3.08 -13.56
C ASP A 22 -9.12 -2.34 -12.31
N ARG A 23 -8.72 -2.75 -11.10
CA ARG A 23 -9.27 -2.23 -9.85
C ARG A 23 -8.21 -1.65 -8.92
N PHE A 24 -8.48 -0.46 -8.39
CA PHE A 24 -7.71 0.07 -7.27
C PHE A 24 -8.09 -0.65 -5.98
N ARG A 25 -7.10 -1.25 -5.34
CA ARG A 25 -7.22 -1.79 -3.98
C ARG A 25 -6.52 -0.85 -3.00
N ARG A 26 -7.18 -0.61 -1.87
CA ARG A 26 -6.66 0.21 -0.77
C ARG A 26 -6.46 -0.65 0.46
N SER A 27 -5.32 -0.48 1.12
CA SER A 27 -5.01 -1.16 2.37
C SER A 27 -5.81 -0.58 3.56
N PRO A 28 -5.93 -1.32 4.67
CA PRO A 28 -6.29 -0.71 5.95
C PRO A 28 -5.24 0.33 6.38
N ALA A 29 -5.60 1.19 7.34
CA ALA A 29 -4.70 2.20 7.88
C ALA A 29 -3.71 1.57 8.87
N PHE A 30 -2.42 1.72 8.60
CA PHE A 30 -1.31 1.21 9.40
C PHE A 30 -0.64 2.32 10.21
N SER A 31 0.06 1.92 11.28
CA SER A 31 0.86 2.83 12.10
C SER A 31 2.29 3.03 11.58
N SER A 32 2.76 2.17 10.66
CA SER A 32 4.10 2.27 10.05
C SER A 32 4.02 2.20 8.52
N PRO A 33 4.86 2.95 7.79
CA PRO A 33 4.89 2.93 6.32
C PRO A 33 5.31 1.56 5.76
N GLU A 34 6.21 0.86 6.44
CA GLU A 34 6.67 -0.48 6.02
C GLU A 34 5.54 -1.52 5.98
N ALA A 35 4.57 -1.41 6.89
CA ALA A 35 3.42 -2.32 6.93
C ALA A 35 2.49 -2.07 5.72
N ALA A 36 2.28 -0.80 5.36
CA ALA A 36 1.51 -0.43 4.17
C ALA A 36 2.23 -0.91 2.89
N GLN A 37 3.54 -0.71 2.79
CA GLN A 37 4.32 -1.18 1.64
C GLN A 37 4.35 -2.71 1.53
N ARG A 38 4.47 -3.43 2.65
CA ARG A 38 4.40 -4.90 2.64
C ARG A 38 3.06 -5.39 2.12
N TRP A 39 1.96 -4.76 2.54
CA TRP A 39 0.64 -5.08 2.01
C TRP A 39 0.57 -4.84 0.50
N ALA A 40 1.14 -3.73 0.02
CA ALA A 40 1.20 -3.42 -1.40
C ALA A 40 1.98 -4.49 -2.19
N ASN A 41 3.15 -4.87 -1.68
CA ASN A 41 3.99 -5.90 -2.30
C ASN A 41 3.30 -7.27 -2.33
N GLN A 42 2.60 -7.65 -1.25
CA GLN A 42 1.82 -8.89 -1.22
C GLN A 42 0.73 -8.90 -2.29
N LEU A 43 0.00 -7.80 -2.45
CA LEU A 43 -1.02 -7.72 -3.50
C LEU A 43 -0.43 -7.81 -4.90
N LYS A 44 0.68 -7.13 -5.16
CA LYS A 44 1.37 -7.19 -6.45
C LYS A 44 1.89 -8.60 -6.77
N GLN A 45 2.31 -9.36 -5.75
CA GLN A 45 2.77 -10.74 -5.91
C GLN A 45 1.63 -11.73 -6.15
N ASP A 46 0.46 -11.50 -5.56
CA ASP A 46 -0.74 -12.36 -5.73
C ASP A 46 -1.32 -12.27 -7.16
N GLU A 47 -0.92 -11.26 -7.94
CA GLU A 47 -1.35 -11.04 -9.32
C GLU A 47 -0.39 -11.60 -10.40
N VAL A 48 0.71 -12.24 -10.00
CA VAL A 48 1.69 -12.87 -10.89
C VAL A 48 1.34 -14.33 -11.18
#